data_AF-A0A1M3N0C7-F1
#
_entry.id   AF-A0A1M3N0C7-F1
#
_cell.length_a   1.000
_cell.length_b   1.000
_cell.length_c   1.000
_cell.angle_alpha   90.00
_cell.angle_beta   90.00
_cell.angle_gamma   90.00
#
_symmetry.space_group_name_H-M   'P 1'
#
loop_
_entity.id
_entity.type
_entity.pdbx_description
1 polymer ?
#
loop_
_entity_poly.entity_id
_entity_poly.type
_entity_poly.pdbx_seq_one_letter_code
_entity_poly.pdbx_strand_id
1 'polypeptide(L)'
;MSDRDDLLRVDGTGTVHPVGRVASQLLRPRAGEWRLIPSPRELIIARSMRGGDAVLKLAGEIRTPGALSDIVSLAAQSQWTGELIMLAEVGTRSFYFEHGTVIHASTTVAEERLGETLYRFGVITREQLEKIIQVSTETGKRLGETAIDLGIVQADRLYAMMARQVEEVFYAAVHVSEGSFYFFDRYEEKNIIRRHNLNAGGLLIEAARRMDEMRFFREKIPNDGYIPVPVPGKKPPDDLVEMFSKIDGARSIAELGRALGQLEFEVTRGAFQLVSSGCAFVVAPRPRGPEAIVETFNPALAAIHERCDGAGKGGELRDGLARFATGGGIYDPLFMGAGPLHDGTLKPNRIANNIAALAGEEPDAWLVGLMNDYVGFALFQAESLLPRDQQSSLMAQVMDILKPVRSLLEAPFPRGVA
;
A
#
# COMPACT_ATOMS: atom_id res chain seq x y z
N MET A 1 12.51 -25.29 -6.38
CA MET A 1 13.84 -25.19 -5.72
C MET A 1 14.40 -23.79 -5.96
N SER A 2 13.71 -22.73 -5.50
CA SER A 2 14.23 -21.37 -5.61
C SER A 2 15.14 -21.03 -4.42
N ASP A 3 15.99 -20.03 -4.63
CA ASP A 3 16.56 -19.10 -3.64
C ASP A 3 17.55 -19.63 -2.60
N ARG A 4 18.80 -19.84 -3.04
CA ARG A 4 19.99 -19.77 -2.19
C ARG A 4 20.97 -18.69 -2.65
N ASP A 5 20.46 -17.67 -3.33
CA ASP A 5 21.29 -16.75 -4.11
C ASP A 5 21.99 -15.68 -3.24
N ASP A 6 21.55 -15.52 -1.99
CA ASP A 6 22.03 -14.59 -0.96
C ASP A 6 22.93 -15.24 0.11
N LEU A 7 23.21 -16.54 0.01
CA LEU A 7 24.02 -17.26 1.01
C LEU A 7 25.50 -16.88 0.97
N LEU A 8 26.11 -16.90 2.16
CA LEU A 8 27.55 -16.83 2.38
C LEU A 8 28.08 -18.16 2.92
N ARG A 9 29.25 -18.59 2.46
CA ARG A 9 29.99 -19.74 2.99
C ARG A 9 31.31 -19.27 3.57
N VAL A 10 31.52 -19.51 4.87
CA VAL A 10 32.84 -19.37 5.49
C VAL A 10 33.56 -20.71 5.40
N ASP A 11 34.71 -20.75 4.76
CA ASP A 11 35.49 -21.98 4.63
C ASP A 11 36.39 -22.23 5.86
N GLY A 12 37.12 -23.36 5.85
CA GLY A 12 38.00 -23.74 6.96
C GLY A 12 39.20 -22.79 7.18
N THR A 13 39.45 -21.84 6.28
CA THR A 13 40.47 -20.80 6.43
C THR A 13 39.91 -19.49 7.00
N GLY A 14 38.58 -19.41 7.20
CA GLY A 14 37.90 -18.18 7.61
C GLY A 14 37.57 -17.25 6.44
N THR A 15 37.77 -17.67 5.19
CA THR A 15 37.45 -16.87 4.01
C THR A 15 35.96 -16.90 3.75
N VAL A 16 35.35 -15.72 3.59
CA VAL A 16 33.93 -15.57 3.24
C VAL A 16 33.76 -15.64 1.73
N HIS A 17 33.01 -16.64 1.25
CA HIS A 17 32.68 -16.84 -0.15
C HIS A 17 31.19 -16.57 -0.40
N PRO A 18 30.81 -15.69 -1.35
CA PRO A 18 29.42 -15.63 -1.80
C PRO A 18 29.05 -16.93 -2.53
N VAL A 19 27.92 -17.53 -2.20
CA VAL A 19 27.43 -18.77 -2.84
C VAL A 19 26.67 -18.46 -4.13
N GLY A 20 25.89 -17.38 -4.14
CA GLY A 20 25.06 -16.97 -5.27
C GLY A 20 25.36 -15.57 -5.81
N ARG A 21 24.62 -15.18 -6.86
CA ARG A 21 24.85 -13.91 -7.56
C ARG A 21 24.51 -12.71 -6.68
N VAL A 22 23.40 -12.78 -5.93
CA VAL A 22 22.96 -11.73 -5.01
C VAL A 22 24.00 -11.49 -3.92
N ALA A 23 24.46 -12.55 -3.25
CA ALA A 23 25.52 -12.47 -2.25
C ALA A 23 26.81 -11.81 -2.80
N SER A 24 27.21 -12.18 -4.02
CA SER A 24 28.39 -11.61 -4.67
C SER A 24 28.23 -10.11 -4.93
N GLN A 25 27.07 -9.70 -5.46
CA GLN A 25 26.77 -8.29 -5.73
C GLN A 25 26.75 -7.46 -4.44
N LEU A 26 26.19 -8.00 -3.35
CA LEU A 26 26.18 -7.35 -2.05
C LEU A 26 27.58 -7.26 -1.42
N LEU A 27 28.46 -8.25 -1.58
CA LEU A 27 29.81 -8.20 -1.00
C LEU A 27 30.79 -7.30 -1.76
N ARG A 28 30.65 -7.13 -3.07
CA ARG A 28 31.56 -6.28 -3.89
C ARG A 28 31.76 -4.86 -3.35
N PRO A 29 30.71 -4.07 -3.03
CA PRO A 29 30.89 -2.71 -2.49
C PRO A 29 31.49 -2.71 -1.06
N ARG A 30 31.56 -3.87 -0.41
CA ARG A 30 32.12 -4.05 0.94
C ARG A 30 33.60 -4.43 0.93
N ALA A 31 34.27 -4.41 -0.23
CA ALA A 31 35.70 -4.70 -0.34
C ALA A 31 36.55 -3.75 0.52
N GLY A 32 37.47 -4.30 1.30
CA GLY A 32 38.36 -3.54 2.18
C GLY A 32 38.72 -4.31 3.45
N GLU A 33 39.33 -3.61 4.40
CA GLU A 33 39.67 -4.15 5.71
C GLU A 33 38.49 -3.99 6.67
N TRP A 34 38.24 -5.04 7.46
CA TRP A 34 37.17 -5.08 8.45
C TRP A 34 37.75 -5.50 9.79
N ARG A 35 37.30 -4.85 10.85
CA ARG A 35 37.54 -5.27 12.23
C ARG A 35 36.47 -6.27 12.64
N LEU A 36 36.88 -7.48 12.98
CA LEU A 36 36.00 -8.47 13.59
C LEU A 36 35.64 -8.02 15.02
N ILE A 37 34.36 -8.08 15.36
CA ILE A 37 33.82 -7.79 16.68
C ILE A 37 33.53 -9.13 17.37
N PRO A 38 33.92 -9.31 18.64
CA PRO A 38 33.61 -10.53 19.39
C PRO A 38 32.11 -10.86 19.33
N SER A 39 31.78 -12.07 18.87
CA SER A 39 30.42 -12.55 18.65
C SER A 39 30.34 -14.06 18.92
N PRO A 40 29.14 -14.60 19.24
CA PRO A 40 28.90 -16.05 19.32
C PRO A 40 29.26 -16.76 18.00
N ARG A 41 29.45 -18.08 18.03
CA ARG A 41 29.90 -18.85 16.86
C ARG A 41 28.90 -18.82 15.70
N GLU A 42 27.64 -18.58 16.01
CA GLU A 42 26.51 -18.54 15.10
C GLU A 42 26.39 -17.18 14.39
N LEU A 43 27.19 -16.18 14.78
CA LEU A 43 27.14 -14.82 14.24
C LEU A 43 28.52 -14.32 13.83
N ILE A 44 28.55 -13.54 12.76
CA ILE A 44 29.75 -12.80 12.35
C ILE A 44 29.40 -11.32 12.39
N ILE A 45 29.97 -10.61 13.36
CA ILE A 45 29.86 -9.16 13.44
C ILE A 45 31.21 -8.57 13.03
N ALA A 46 31.23 -7.78 11.97
CA ALA A 46 32.43 -7.10 11.51
C ALA A 46 32.09 -5.66 11.13
N ARG A 47 33.05 -4.76 11.31
CA ARG A 47 32.91 -3.34 10.95
C ARG A 47 34.03 -2.90 10.00
N SER A 48 33.67 -2.22 8.92
CA SER A 48 34.63 -1.70 7.95
C SER A 48 35.57 -0.68 8.59
N MET A 49 36.86 -0.79 8.29
CA MET A 49 37.89 0.18 8.68
C MET A 49 37.87 1.44 7.80
N ARG A 50 37.10 1.42 6.70
CA ARG A 50 36.91 2.58 5.80
C ARG A 50 35.72 3.46 6.21
N GLY A 51 34.87 2.99 7.11
CA GLY A 51 33.69 3.73 7.58
C GLY A 51 34.06 4.79 8.60
N GLY A 52 33.29 5.88 8.66
CA GLY A 52 33.52 6.97 9.61
C GLY A 52 33.44 6.54 11.08
N ASP A 53 33.66 7.49 11.98
CA ASP A 53 33.82 7.25 13.42
C ASP A 53 32.52 6.91 14.17
N ALA A 54 31.40 6.71 13.46
CA ALA A 54 30.08 6.41 14.02
C ALA A 54 30.04 5.08 14.77
N VAL A 55 29.80 5.10 16.08
CA VAL A 55 29.72 3.89 16.89
C VAL A 55 28.34 3.26 16.72
N LEU A 56 28.32 2.01 16.26
CA LEU A 56 27.11 1.18 16.29
C LEU A 56 26.77 0.87 17.75
N LYS A 57 25.70 1.47 18.26
CA LYS A 57 25.19 1.25 19.63
C LYS A 57 24.36 -0.02 19.73
N LEU A 58 23.51 -0.25 18.74
CA LEU A 58 22.57 -1.38 18.74
C LEU A 58 22.27 -1.81 17.30
N ALA A 59 22.08 -3.10 17.09
CA ALA A 59 21.58 -3.64 15.83
C ALA A 59 20.76 -4.91 16.11
N GLY A 60 19.83 -5.21 15.22
CA GLY A 60 19.01 -6.41 15.34
C GLY A 60 18.08 -6.63 14.16
N GLU A 61 17.40 -7.76 14.18
CA GLU A 61 16.34 -8.10 13.23
C GLU A 61 14.98 -7.67 13.79
N ILE A 62 14.08 -7.32 12.87
CA ILE A 62 12.66 -7.09 13.13
C ILE A 62 11.95 -8.36 12.66
N ARG A 63 11.25 -9.02 13.56
CA ARG A 63 10.51 -10.27 13.29
C ARG A 63 9.04 -10.20 13.70
N THR A 64 8.63 -9.11 14.34
CA THR A 64 7.26 -8.87 14.80
C THR A 64 6.94 -7.38 14.67
N PRO A 65 5.68 -7.02 14.36
CA PRO A 65 5.22 -5.63 14.47
C PRO A 65 5.50 -5.07 15.87
N GLY A 66 5.82 -3.79 15.95
CA GLY A 66 6.10 -3.10 17.22
C GLY A 66 7.50 -3.33 17.79
N ALA A 67 8.33 -4.21 17.24
CA ALA A 67 9.69 -4.44 17.76
C ALA A 67 10.54 -3.16 17.76
N LEU A 68 10.32 -2.27 16.78
CA LEU A 68 10.99 -0.96 16.75
C LEU A 68 10.60 -0.07 17.95
N SER A 69 9.39 -0.23 18.48
CA SER A 69 8.88 0.59 19.59
C SER A 69 9.75 0.44 20.83
N ASP A 70 10.27 -0.76 21.11
CA ASP A 70 11.18 -1.01 22.23
C ASP A 70 12.52 -0.29 22.04
N ILE A 71 13.04 -0.29 20.80
CA ILE A 71 14.30 0.37 20.46
C ILE A 71 14.19 1.88 20.59
N VAL A 72 13.09 2.45 20.08
CA VAL A 72 12.81 3.89 20.23
C VAL A 72 12.59 4.24 21.69
N SER A 73 11.88 3.40 22.46
CA SER A 73 11.66 3.61 23.89
C SER A 73 12.99 3.66 24.65
N LEU A 74 13.90 2.72 24.36
CA LEU A 74 15.22 2.67 24.96
C LEU A 74 16.05 3.91 24.60
N ALA A 75 16.05 4.31 23.33
CA ALA A 75 16.75 5.51 22.87
C ALA A 75 16.21 6.79 23.51
N ALA A 76 14.89 6.89 23.67
CA ALA A 76 14.22 8.02 24.31
C ALA A 76 14.57 8.12 25.81
N GLN A 77 14.38 7.02 26.56
CA GLN A 77 14.64 6.96 28.01
C GLN A 77 16.11 7.19 28.34
N SER A 78 17.00 6.65 27.51
CA SER A 78 18.45 6.81 27.68
C SER A 78 18.99 8.12 27.10
N GLN A 79 18.11 9.00 26.59
CA GLN A 79 18.45 10.28 25.97
C GLN A 79 19.53 10.16 24.88
N TRP A 80 19.45 9.13 24.05
CA TRP A 80 20.44 8.92 23.00
C TRP A 80 20.36 10.01 21.94
N THR A 81 21.55 10.36 21.44
CA THR A 81 21.74 11.15 20.21
C THR A 81 22.31 10.20 19.16
N GLY A 82 21.83 10.29 17.92
CA GLY A 82 22.26 9.37 16.86
C GLY A 82 21.25 9.15 15.74
N GLU A 83 21.54 8.17 14.89
CA GLU A 83 20.68 7.75 13.78
C GLU A 83 20.18 6.32 14.00
N LEU A 84 18.87 6.12 13.97
CA LEU A 84 18.24 4.82 13.87
C LEU A 84 17.86 4.55 12.42
N ILE A 85 18.54 3.60 11.79
CA ILE A 85 18.28 3.16 10.42
C ILE A 85 17.46 1.87 10.48
N MET A 86 16.40 1.80 9.71
CA MET A 86 15.59 0.62 9.46
C MET A 86 15.69 0.24 7.99
N LEU A 87 16.01 -1.03 7.73
CA LEU A 87 16.03 -1.64 6.41
C LEU A 87 14.91 -2.68 6.35
N ALA A 88 13.94 -2.48 5.45
CA ALA A 88 12.87 -3.43 5.16
C ALA A 88 12.78 -3.65 3.65
N GLU A 89 12.00 -4.65 3.21
CA GLU A 89 11.80 -4.97 1.79
C GLU A 89 11.28 -3.76 1.00
N VAL A 90 10.28 -3.06 1.56
CA VAL A 90 9.66 -1.88 0.94
C VAL A 90 10.58 -0.66 0.85
N GLY A 91 11.67 -0.64 1.62
CA GLY A 91 12.63 0.45 1.61
C GLY A 91 13.32 0.70 2.95
N THR A 92 14.15 1.73 2.95
CA THR A 92 14.91 2.24 4.10
C THR A 92 14.23 3.46 4.72
N ARG A 93 14.22 3.51 6.05
CA ARG A 93 13.83 4.68 6.86
C ARG A 93 14.95 5.01 7.85
N SER A 94 15.24 6.28 8.06
CA SER A 94 16.15 6.75 9.12
C SER A 94 15.43 7.73 10.03
N PHE A 95 15.64 7.60 11.34
CA PHE A 95 15.19 8.54 12.36
C PHE A 95 16.39 9.13 13.07
N TYR A 96 16.43 10.44 13.19
CA TYR A 96 17.54 11.17 13.79
C TYR A 96 17.12 11.65 15.17
N PHE A 97 17.94 11.35 16.18
CA PHE A 97 17.66 11.63 17.58
C PHE A 97 18.66 12.64 18.13
N GLU A 98 18.16 13.58 18.94
CA GLU A 98 18.95 14.40 19.87
C GLU A 98 18.34 14.30 21.27
N HIS A 99 19.12 13.87 22.25
CA HIS A 99 18.69 13.77 23.65
C HIS A 99 17.35 13.00 23.82
N GLY A 100 17.17 11.92 23.07
CA GLY A 100 15.96 11.09 23.12
C GLY A 100 14.74 11.66 22.37
N THR A 101 14.90 12.77 21.65
CA THR A 101 13.85 13.41 20.84
C THR A 101 14.08 13.13 19.37
N VAL A 102 13.03 12.82 18.61
CA VAL A 102 13.13 12.69 17.14
C VAL A 102 13.17 14.07 16.53
N ILE A 103 14.29 14.42 15.90
CA ILE A 103 14.50 15.71 15.27
C ILE A 103 14.27 15.70 13.76
N HIS A 104 14.38 14.54 13.12
CA HIS A 104 14.16 14.41 11.68
C HIS A 104 13.88 12.94 11.31
N ALA A 105 13.32 12.71 10.13
CA ALA A 105 13.27 11.41 9.50
C ALA A 105 13.48 11.51 7.99
N SER A 106 14.08 10.47 7.41
CA SER A 106 14.22 10.31 5.97
C SER A 106 13.72 8.93 5.54
N THR A 107 13.13 8.83 4.36
CA THR A 107 12.58 7.58 3.82
C THR A 107 12.84 7.45 2.33
N THR A 108 13.00 6.21 1.88
CA THR A 108 13.10 5.87 0.45
C THR A 108 11.78 5.35 -0.12
N VAL A 109 10.84 4.97 0.76
CA VAL A 109 9.50 4.46 0.43
C VAL A 109 8.72 5.57 -0.29
N ALA A 110 8.13 5.27 -1.45
CA ALA A 110 7.58 6.28 -2.35
C ALA A 110 6.40 7.02 -1.74
N GLU A 111 5.48 6.28 -1.13
CA GLU A 111 4.22 6.73 -0.53
C GLU A 111 4.42 7.63 0.70
N GLU A 112 5.61 7.58 1.29
CA GLU A 112 5.98 8.34 2.48
C GLU A 112 6.75 9.64 2.14
N ARG A 113 7.05 9.89 0.87
CA ARG A 113 7.78 11.07 0.44
C ARG A 113 6.96 12.33 0.66
N LEU A 114 7.64 13.47 0.78
CA LEU A 114 7.02 14.76 1.07
C LEU A 114 5.95 15.12 0.02
N GLY A 115 6.21 14.85 -1.26
CA GLY A 115 5.25 15.08 -2.34
C GLY A 115 3.93 14.31 -2.15
N GLU A 116 4.03 13.01 -1.86
CA GLU A 116 2.86 12.16 -1.58
C GLU A 116 2.15 12.59 -0.30
N THR A 117 2.90 12.99 0.73
CA THR A 117 2.33 13.55 1.96
C THR A 117 1.50 14.80 1.65
N LEU A 118 2.05 15.76 0.90
CA LEU A 118 1.34 16.98 0.49
C LEU A 118 0.07 16.65 -0.32
N TYR A 119 0.14 15.65 -1.20
CA TYR A 119 -1.01 15.21 -1.99
C TYR A 119 -2.11 14.59 -1.11
N ARG A 120 -1.76 13.66 -0.22
CA ARG A 120 -2.70 12.96 0.69
C ARG A 120 -3.39 13.94 1.65
N PHE A 121 -2.67 14.95 2.13
CA PHE A 121 -3.23 16.04 2.94
C PHE A 121 -4.02 17.08 2.11
N GLY A 122 -4.21 16.87 0.80
CA GLY A 122 -4.95 17.80 -0.06
C GLY A 122 -4.29 19.16 -0.24
N VAL A 123 -2.99 19.28 0.08
CA VAL A 123 -2.22 20.52 -0.07
C VAL A 123 -1.93 20.80 -1.55
N ILE A 124 -1.71 19.75 -2.33
CA ILE A 124 -1.43 19.82 -3.76
C ILE A 124 -2.29 18.83 -4.56
N THR A 125 -2.42 19.08 -5.86
CA THR A 125 -3.01 18.13 -6.82
C THR A 125 -1.95 17.23 -7.45
N ARG A 126 -2.37 16.19 -8.17
CA ARG A 126 -1.45 15.28 -8.86
C ARG A 126 -0.67 16.02 -9.96
N GLU A 127 -1.36 16.89 -10.70
CA GLU A 127 -0.77 17.72 -11.75
C GLU A 127 0.26 18.70 -11.17
N GLN A 128 -0.04 19.27 -9.99
CA GLN A 128 0.91 20.12 -9.28
C GLN A 128 2.14 19.34 -8.79
N LEU A 129 1.94 18.14 -8.25
CA LEU A 129 3.03 17.28 -7.81
C LEU A 129 3.94 16.90 -8.99
N GLU A 130 3.37 16.48 -10.11
CA GLU A 130 4.11 16.15 -11.35
C GLU A 130 4.93 17.35 -11.83
N LYS A 131 4.34 18.55 -11.83
CA LYS A 131 5.04 19.79 -12.16
C LYS A 131 6.21 20.09 -11.21
N ILE A 132 6.03 19.91 -9.90
CA ILE A 132 7.09 20.13 -8.91
C ILE A 132 8.24 19.13 -9.16
N ILE A 133 7.92 17.85 -9.38
CA ILE A 133 8.91 16.79 -9.64
C ILE A 133 9.71 17.11 -10.90
N GLN A 134 9.03 17.51 -11.98
CA GLN A 134 9.68 17.87 -13.24
C GLN A 134 10.69 19.01 -13.04
N VAL A 135 10.26 20.13 -12.46
CA VAL A 135 11.13 21.30 -12.26
C VAL A 135 12.26 21.00 -11.27
N SER A 136 11.99 20.22 -10.23
CA SER A 136 13.01 19.78 -9.26
C SER A 136 14.09 18.94 -9.94
N THR A 137 13.71 18.08 -10.89
CA THR A 137 14.66 17.25 -11.66
C THR A 137 15.49 18.08 -12.62
N GLU A 138 14.89 19.05 -13.32
CA GLU A 138 15.58 19.94 -14.27
C GLU A 138 16.56 20.89 -13.58
N THR A 139 16.21 21.39 -12.39
CA THR A 139 17.01 22.38 -11.66
C THR A 139 17.99 21.78 -10.65
N GLY A 140 17.80 20.50 -10.26
CA GLY A 140 18.53 19.85 -9.17
C GLY A 140 18.14 20.35 -7.77
N LYS A 141 17.15 21.26 -7.66
CA LYS A 141 16.64 21.76 -6.38
C LYS A 141 15.82 20.69 -5.66
N ARG A 142 15.68 20.83 -4.34
CA ARG A 142 14.84 19.93 -3.53
C ARG A 142 13.36 20.18 -3.82
N LEU A 143 12.55 19.11 -3.82
CA LEU A 143 11.10 19.16 -4.07
C LEU A 143 10.38 20.26 -3.27
N GLY A 144 10.69 20.38 -1.97
CA GLY A 144 10.08 21.41 -1.12
C GLY A 144 10.48 22.84 -1.48
N GLU A 145 11.74 23.07 -1.88
CA GLU A 145 12.21 24.37 -2.36
C GLU A 145 11.52 24.73 -3.68
N THR A 146 11.45 23.78 -4.61
CA THR A 146 10.74 23.94 -5.88
C THR A 146 9.25 24.24 -5.67
N ALA A 147 8.59 23.61 -4.69
CA ALA A 147 7.19 23.86 -4.39
C ALA A 147 6.93 25.29 -3.90
N ILE A 148 7.87 25.87 -3.14
CA ILE A 148 7.83 27.27 -2.70
C ILE A 148 8.12 28.22 -3.86
N ASP A 149 9.17 27.96 -4.64
CA ASP A 149 9.57 28.80 -5.78
C ASP A 149 8.46 28.91 -6.83
N LEU A 150 7.70 27.82 -7.05
CA LEU A 150 6.55 27.80 -7.95
C LEU A 150 5.29 28.46 -7.38
N GLY A 151 5.30 28.89 -6.11
CA GLY A 151 4.16 29.47 -5.41
C GLY A 151 3.01 28.47 -5.15
N ILE A 152 3.27 27.17 -5.27
CA ILE A 152 2.26 26.11 -5.06
C ILE A 152 1.99 25.90 -3.57
N VAL A 153 3.05 25.97 -2.74
CA VAL A 153 2.95 25.79 -1.28
C VAL A 153 3.71 26.91 -0.57
N GLN A 154 3.09 27.51 0.44
CA GLN A 154 3.75 28.50 1.30
C GLN A 154 4.74 27.83 2.27
N ALA A 155 5.81 28.53 2.64
CA ALA A 155 6.90 27.96 3.43
C ALA A 155 6.43 27.45 4.81
N ASP A 156 5.58 28.21 5.50
CA ASP A 156 4.98 27.83 6.79
C ASP A 156 4.14 26.55 6.68
N ARG A 157 3.33 26.42 5.63
CA ARG A 157 2.52 25.23 5.36
C ARG A 157 3.40 24.03 5.01
N LEU A 158 4.43 24.21 4.19
CA LEU A 158 5.40 23.16 3.88
C LEU A 158 6.08 22.65 5.15
N TYR A 159 6.51 23.55 6.01
CA TYR A 159 7.16 23.25 7.28
C TYR A 159 6.28 22.46 8.25
N ALA A 160 4.98 22.76 8.32
CA ALA A 160 4.02 21.96 9.07
C ALA A 160 3.87 20.56 8.46
N MET A 161 3.84 20.45 7.13
CA MET A 161 3.73 19.16 6.42
C MET A 161 4.97 18.29 6.53
N MET A 162 6.16 18.88 6.61
CA MET A 162 7.38 18.12 6.93
C MET A 162 7.31 17.49 8.32
N ALA A 163 6.74 18.18 9.32
CA ALA A 163 6.56 17.60 10.65
C ALA A 163 5.58 16.42 10.61
N ARG A 164 4.46 16.57 9.88
CA ARG A 164 3.49 15.49 9.65
C ARG A 164 4.12 14.31 8.91
N GLN A 165 4.97 14.55 7.91
CA GLN A 165 5.69 13.49 7.22
C GLN A 165 6.54 12.66 8.19
N VAL A 166 7.25 13.31 9.13
CA VAL A 166 8.06 12.60 10.14
C VAL A 166 7.18 11.73 11.04
N GLU A 167 6.02 12.25 11.48
CA GLU A 167 5.03 11.48 12.25
C GLU A 167 4.55 10.24 11.46
N GLU A 168 4.18 10.42 10.19
CA GLU A 168 3.66 9.33 9.36
C GLU A 168 4.71 8.26 9.02
N VAL A 169 5.96 8.67 8.73
CA VAL A 169 7.09 7.74 8.56
C VAL A 169 7.31 6.96 9.85
N PHE A 170 7.19 7.61 11.01
CA PHE A 170 7.32 6.96 12.31
C PHE A 170 6.21 5.92 12.55
N TYR A 171 4.96 6.30 12.31
CA TYR A 171 3.82 5.39 12.47
C TYR A 171 3.92 4.21 11.52
N ALA A 172 4.28 4.42 10.26
CA ALA A 172 4.50 3.32 9.32
C ALA A 172 5.65 2.39 9.76
N ALA A 173 6.75 2.96 10.27
CA ALA A 173 7.91 2.19 10.71
C ALA A 173 7.59 1.23 11.87
N VAL A 174 6.83 1.65 12.87
CA VAL A 174 6.54 0.76 14.01
C VAL A 174 5.66 -0.44 13.64
N HIS A 175 4.96 -0.40 12.49
CA HIS A 175 4.15 -1.51 11.98
C HIS A 175 4.95 -2.52 11.15
N VAL A 176 6.22 -2.23 10.83
CA VAL A 176 7.07 -3.15 10.06
C VAL A 176 7.24 -4.46 10.84
N SER A 177 6.88 -5.58 10.21
CA SER A 177 6.96 -6.92 10.80
C SER A 177 8.25 -7.65 10.49
N GLU A 178 8.94 -7.26 9.42
CA GLU A 178 10.17 -7.91 8.97
C GLU A 178 11.19 -6.89 8.48
N GLY A 179 12.45 -7.06 8.89
CA GLY A 179 13.55 -6.19 8.49
C GLY A 179 14.74 -6.26 9.43
N SER A 180 15.59 -5.25 9.39
CA SER A 180 16.69 -5.05 10.33
C SER A 180 16.82 -3.59 10.73
N PHE A 181 17.40 -3.34 11.88
CA PHE A 181 17.66 -1.99 12.37
C PHE A 181 19.09 -1.83 12.88
N TYR A 182 19.58 -0.59 12.84
CA TYR A 182 20.91 -0.19 13.27
C TYR A 182 20.82 1.18 13.93
N PHE A 183 21.34 1.33 15.14
CA PHE A 183 21.44 2.61 15.82
C PHE A 183 22.91 3.03 15.89
N PHE A 184 23.25 4.14 15.24
CA PHE A 184 24.57 4.77 15.32
C PHE A 184 24.54 5.97 16.27
N ASP A 185 25.62 6.22 17.00
CA ASP A 185 25.74 7.30 18.00
C ASP A 185 25.84 8.72 17.43
N ARG A 186 25.84 8.85 16.10
CA ARG A 186 25.96 10.12 15.38
C ARG A 186 25.31 10.00 14.00
N TYR A 187 25.04 11.15 13.41
CA TYR A 187 24.54 11.31 12.04
C TYR A 187 25.31 12.43 11.34
N GLU A 188 25.13 12.53 10.02
CA GLU A 188 25.69 13.64 9.24
C GLU A 188 24.69 14.80 9.18
N GLU A 189 25.10 16.01 9.62
CA GLU A 189 24.21 17.18 9.67
C GLU A 189 23.60 17.54 8.30
N LYS A 190 24.30 17.23 7.20
CA LYS A 190 23.80 17.46 5.83
C LYS A 190 22.51 16.70 5.50
N ASN A 191 22.24 15.61 6.23
CA ASN A 191 21.03 14.80 6.08
C ASN A 191 19.84 15.42 6.83
N ILE A 192 20.09 16.35 7.76
CA ILE A 192 19.06 17.05 8.51
C ILE A 192 18.60 18.27 7.72
N ILE A 193 17.50 18.11 6.97
CA ILE A 193 16.95 19.22 6.17
C ILE A 193 16.34 20.28 7.08
N ARG A 194 15.61 19.84 8.11
CA ARG A 194 14.95 20.69 9.08
C ARG A 194 14.78 19.92 10.38
N ARG A 195 15.13 20.60 11.48
CA ARG A 195 14.97 20.07 12.83
C ARG A 195 13.54 20.28 13.31
N HIS A 196 12.95 19.21 13.80
CA HIS A 196 11.68 19.16 14.48
C HIS A 196 11.93 18.84 15.96
N ASN A 197 10.92 19.01 16.80
CA ASN A 197 10.97 18.63 18.20
C ASN A 197 9.81 17.69 18.47
N LEU A 198 9.97 16.42 18.07
CA LEU A 198 8.96 15.40 18.24
C LEU A 198 9.35 14.50 19.41
N ASN A 199 8.55 14.54 20.47
CA ASN A 199 8.76 13.70 21.64
C ASN A 199 8.56 12.22 21.26
N ALA A 200 9.64 11.45 21.32
CA ALA A 200 9.63 10.04 20.93
C ALA A 200 8.63 9.20 21.76
N GLY A 201 8.51 9.48 23.06
CA GLY A 201 7.53 8.81 23.92
C GLY A 201 6.08 9.11 23.51
N GLY A 202 5.77 10.36 23.16
CA GLY A 202 4.46 10.77 22.65
C GLY A 202 4.13 10.09 21.32
N LEU A 203 5.10 10.03 20.40
CA LEU A 203 4.95 9.30 19.14
C LEU A 203 4.66 7.81 19.37
N LEU A 204 5.35 7.17 20.32
CA LEU A 204 5.14 5.75 20.65
C LEU A 204 3.75 5.48 21.22
N ILE A 205 3.29 6.31 22.16
CA ILE A 205 1.94 6.18 22.75
C ILE A 205 0.88 6.33 21.67
N GLU A 206 1.03 7.35 20.82
CA GLU A 206 0.09 7.60 19.73
C GLU A 206 0.13 6.47 18.69
N ALA A 207 1.31 5.93 18.36
CA ALA A 207 1.43 4.82 17.44
C ALA A 207 0.74 3.54 17.96
N ALA A 208 0.92 3.22 19.25
CA ALA A 208 0.27 2.08 19.88
C ALA A 208 -1.26 2.25 19.89
N ARG A 209 -1.74 3.44 20.29
CA ARG A 209 -3.17 3.78 20.28
C ARG A 209 -3.77 3.62 18.87
N ARG A 210 -3.08 4.16 17.86
CA ARG A 210 -3.53 4.07 16.46
C ARG A 210 -3.59 2.63 15.97
N MET A 211 -2.61 1.80 16.31
CA MET A 211 -2.56 0.40 15.92
C MET A 211 -3.75 -0.39 16.50
N ASP A 212 -4.01 -0.22 17.80
CA ASP A 212 -5.10 -0.92 18.50
C ASP A 212 -6.48 -0.47 17.97
N GLU A 213 -6.68 0.84 17.83
CA GLU A 213 -7.93 1.40 17.32
C GLU A 213 -8.18 1.03 15.85
N MET A 214 -7.17 1.10 14.98
CA MET A 214 -7.32 0.72 13.57
C MET A 214 -7.70 -0.74 13.41
N ARG A 215 -7.14 -1.63 14.24
CA ARG A 215 -7.53 -3.05 14.22
C ARG A 215 -9.03 -3.22 14.46
N PHE A 216 -9.60 -2.45 15.39
CA PHE A 216 -11.03 -2.45 15.67
C PHE A 216 -11.85 -1.79 14.55
N PHE A 217 -11.39 -0.66 14.00
CA PHE A 217 -12.11 0.01 12.91
C PHE A 217 -12.19 -0.85 11.65
N ARG A 218 -11.14 -1.64 11.37
CA ARG A 218 -11.06 -2.54 10.21
C ARG A 218 -12.06 -3.67 10.21
N GLU A 219 -12.72 -3.97 11.34
CA GLU A 219 -13.84 -4.91 11.37
C GLU A 219 -15.05 -4.40 10.57
N LYS A 220 -15.25 -3.08 10.50
CA LYS A 220 -16.34 -2.44 9.73
C LYS A 220 -15.85 -1.70 8.48
N ILE A 221 -14.65 -1.16 8.52
CA ILE A 221 -14.03 -0.38 7.43
C ILE A 221 -12.68 -1.03 7.07
N PRO A 222 -12.66 -2.14 6.31
CA PRO A 222 -11.47 -2.94 6.06
C PRO A 222 -10.27 -2.18 5.47
N ASN A 223 -10.52 -1.18 4.63
CA ASN A 223 -9.50 -0.32 4.03
C ASN A 223 -10.06 1.06 3.68
N ASP A 224 -9.18 1.97 3.26
CA ASP A 224 -9.49 3.36 2.91
C ASP A 224 -10.21 3.55 1.56
N GLY A 225 -10.45 2.47 0.82
CA GLY A 225 -11.30 2.44 -0.37
C GLY A 225 -12.80 2.44 -0.07
N TYR A 226 -13.22 2.09 1.16
CA TYR A 226 -14.62 2.05 1.53
C TYR A 226 -15.30 3.42 1.41
N ILE A 227 -16.58 3.42 1.05
CA ILE A 227 -17.35 4.64 0.80
C ILE A 227 -18.37 4.83 1.93
N PRO A 228 -18.24 5.87 2.76
CA PRO A 228 -19.30 6.24 3.69
C PRO A 228 -20.52 6.80 2.94
N VAL A 229 -21.71 6.38 3.34
CA VAL A 229 -23.00 6.83 2.82
C VAL A 229 -23.80 7.44 3.97
N PRO A 230 -24.31 8.67 3.84
CA PRO A 230 -25.01 9.34 4.93
C PRO A 230 -26.44 8.80 5.05
N VAL A 231 -26.94 8.69 6.28
CA VAL A 231 -28.34 8.36 6.57
C VAL A 231 -29.13 9.67 6.68
N PRO A 232 -30.14 9.90 5.81
CA PRO A 232 -30.92 11.13 5.85
C PRO A 232 -31.62 11.37 7.19
N GLY A 233 -31.68 12.64 7.62
CA GLY A 233 -32.40 13.04 8.84
C GLY A 233 -31.70 12.72 10.17
N LYS A 234 -30.47 12.19 10.14
CA LYS A 234 -29.65 11.97 11.33
C LYS A 234 -28.78 13.19 11.65
N LYS A 235 -28.57 13.45 12.94
CA LYS A 235 -27.66 14.49 13.43
C LYS A 235 -26.34 13.84 13.85
N PRO A 236 -25.19 14.20 13.24
CA PRO A 236 -23.89 13.69 13.64
C PRO A 236 -23.47 14.25 15.01
N PRO A 237 -22.50 13.61 15.70
CA PRO A 237 -21.77 14.21 16.81
C PRO A 237 -21.19 15.59 16.43
N ASP A 238 -21.12 16.51 17.40
CA ASP A 238 -20.75 17.92 17.14
C ASP A 238 -19.33 18.07 16.56
N ASP A 239 -18.41 17.19 16.94
CA ASP A 239 -17.03 17.11 16.43
C ASP A 239 -16.91 16.51 15.02
N LEU A 240 -17.96 15.87 14.51
CA LEU A 240 -17.99 15.22 13.20
C LEU A 240 -18.89 15.94 12.17
N VAL A 241 -19.46 17.10 12.52
CA VAL A 241 -20.35 17.87 11.63
C VAL A 241 -19.67 18.18 10.30
N GLU A 242 -18.41 18.62 10.32
CA GLU A 242 -17.66 18.94 9.10
C GLU A 242 -17.46 17.71 8.22
N MET A 243 -16.99 16.60 8.79
CA MET A 243 -16.80 15.34 8.06
C MET A 243 -18.12 14.85 7.47
N PHE A 244 -19.18 14.82 8.28
CA PHE A 244 -20.50 14.37 7.86
C PHE A 244 -21.04 15.19 6.68
N SER A 245 -20.83 16.51 6.69
CA SER A 245 -21.26 17.39 5.60
C SER A 245 -20.58 17.11 4.25
N LYS A 246 -19.41 16.45 4.25
CA LYS A 246 -18.65 16.08 3.05
C LYS A 246 -18.89 14.65 2.58
N ILE A 247 -19.64 13.85 3.34
CA ILE A 247 -20.03 12.50 2.96
C ILE A 247 -21.17 12.60 1.93
N ASP A 248 -20.86 12.25 0.68
CA ASP A 248 -21.78 12.32 -0.46
C ASP A 248 -22.25 10.94 -0.93
N GLY A 249 -21.80 9.85 -0.30
CA GLY A 249 -22.08 8.49 -0.74
C GLY A 249 -21.31 8.07 -2.00
N ALA A 250 -20.41 8.93 -2.50
CA ALA A 250 -19.50 8.62 -3.58
C ALA A 250 -18.09 8.45 -3.05
N ARG A 251 -17.54 9.45 -2.35
CA ARG A 251 -16.12 9.51 -1.97
C ARG A 251 -15.68 8.34 -1.08
N SER A 252 -14.53 7.75 -1.37
CA SER A 252 -13.89 6.80 -0.45
C SER A 252 -13.37 7.50 0.82
N ILE A 253 -13.00 6.72 1.84
CA ILE A 253 -12.31 7.24 3.04
C ILE A 253 -11.04 8.02 2.65
N ALA A 254 -10.25 7.52 1.70
CA ALA A 254 -9.07 8.23 1.20
C ALA A 254 -9.43 9.57 0.51
N GLU A 255 -10.43 9.58 -0.36
CA GLU A 255 -10.91 10.79 -1.04
C GLU A 255 -11.49 11.81 -0.05
N LEU A 256 -12.25 11.34 0.94
CA LEU A 256 -12.82 12.15 2.01
C LEU A 256 -11.72 12.77 2.89
N GLY A 257 -10.69 11.98 3.22
CA GLY A 257 -9.53 12.47 3.97
C GLY A 257 -8.81 13.60 3.28
N ARG A 258 -8.54 13.45 1.98
CA ARG A 258 -7.95 14.50 1.17
C ARG A 258 -8.80 15.77 1.16
N ALA A 259 -10.12 15.64 1.07
CA ALA A 259 -11.06 16.77 1.10
C ALA A 259 -11.16 17.46 2.48
N LEU A 260 -10.76 16.78 3.55
CA LEU A 260 -10.69 17.27 4.92
C LEU A 260 -9.28 17.73 5.33
N GLY A 261 -8.26 17.43 4.54
CA GLY A 261 -6.86 17.60 4.95
C GLY A 261 -6.47 16.67 6.10
N GLN A 262 -7.05 15.48 6.14
CA GLN A 262 -6.83 14.45 7.16
C GLN A 262 -6.36 13.14 6.52
N LEU A 263 -5.59 12.36 7.27
CA LEU A 263 -5.14 11.05 6.82
C LEU A 263 -6.08 9.92 7.26
N GLU A 264 -5.82 8.73 6.72
CA GLU A 264 -6.63 7.52 6.88
C GLU A 264 -7.10 7.31 8.33
N PHE A 265 -6.18 7.42 9.31
CA PHE A 265 -6.52 7.16 10.71
C PHE A 265 -7.69 8.04 11.21
N GLU A 266 -7.56 9.37 11.06
CA GLU A 266 -8.55 10.33 11.57
C GLU A 266 -9.89 10.16 10.86
N VAL A 267 -9.85 9.90 9.55
CA VAL A 267 -11.04 9.79 8.71
C VAL A 267 -11.76 8.48 8.97
N THR A 268 -11.02 7.39 9.09
CA THR A 268 -11.56 6.06 9.42
C THR A 268 -12.19 6.09 10.81
N ARG A 269 -11.54 6.72 11.79
CA ARG A 269 -12.09 6.89 13.15
C ARG A 269 -13.42 7.67 13.12
N GLY A 270 -13.45 8.81 12.44
CA GLY A 270 -14.67 9.63 12.32
C GLY A 270 -15.78 8.89 11.58
N ALA A 271 -15.45 8.24 10.45
CA ALA A 271 -16.41 7.40 9.72
C ALA A 271 -16.94 6.25 10.58
N PHE A 272 -16.09 5.58 11.34
CA PHE A 272 -16.48 4.51 12.26
C PHE A 272 -17.44 5.01 13.36
N GLN A 273 -17.20 6.21 13.91
CA GLN A 273 -18.08 6.84 14.89
C GLN A 273 -19.44 7.22 14.28
N LEU A 274 -19.46 7.71 13.03
CA LEU A 274 -20.70 7.97 12.28
C LEU A 274 -21.47 6.69 11.98
N VAL A 275 -20.77 5.59 11.65
CA VAL A 275 -21.37 4.27 11.47
C VAL A 275 -21.96 3.76 12.78
N SER A 276 -21.22 3.90 13.88
CA SER A 276 -21.64 3.39 15.18
C SER A 276 -22.78 4.20 15.80
N SER A 277 -22.91 5.49 15.47
CA SER A 277 -24.05 6.33 15.83
C SER A 277 -25.25 6.21 14.88
N GLY A 278 -25.12 5.42 13.80
CA GLY A 278 -26.17 5.24 12.79
C GLY A 278 -26.42 6.47 11.92
N CYS A 279 -25.47 7.42 11.90
CA CYS A 279 -25.52 8.59 11.02
C CYS A 279 -25.04 8.25 9.61
N ALA A 280 -24.17 7.25 9.46
CA ALA A 280 -23.72 6.74 8.18
C ALA A 280 -23.71 5.21 8.17
N PHE A 281 -23.56 4.62 7.01
CA PHE A 281 -23.09 3.24 6.84
C PHE A 281 -21.96 3.24 5.82
N VAL A 282 -21.17 2.17 5.74
CA VAL A 282 -20.09 2.05 4.75
C VAL A 282 -20.42 0.97 3.76
N VAL A 283 -20.09 1.23 2.49
CA VAL A 283 -20.16 0.25 1.42
C VAL A 283 -18.75 -0.03 0.89
N ALA A 284 -18.53 -1.24 0.39
CA ALA A 284 -17.28 -1.57 -0.28
C ALA A 284 -17.02 -0.60 -1.45
N PRO A 285 -15.74 -0.32 -1.78
CA PRO A 285 -15.40 0.45 -2.97
C PRO A 285 -16.13 -0.13 -4.18
N ARG A 286 -16.97 0.68 -4.81
CA ARG A 286 -17.48 0.35 -6.13
C ARG A 286 -16.32 0.59 -7.11
N PRO A 287 -15.92 -0.39 -7.93
CA PRO A 287 -14.99 -0.11 -9.00
C PRO A 287 -15.63 0.96 -9.88
N ARG A 288 -15.02 2.15 -9.95
CA ARG A 288 -15.52 3.25 -10.77
C ARG A 288 -14.81 3.21 -12.11
N GLY A 289 -15.59 3.20 -13.18
CA GLY A 289 -15.09 3.12 -14.52
C GLY A 289 -14.76 1.69 -14.96
N PRO A 290 -14.76 1.43 -16.28
CA PRO A 290 -14.60 0.09 -16.82
C PRO A 290 -13.32 -0.63 -16.41
N GLU A 291 -12.21 0.10 -16.24
CA GLU A 291 -10.91 -0.49 -15.91
C GLU A 291 -10.94 -1.16 -14.53
N ALA A 292 -11.40 -0.44 -13.51
CA ALA A 292 -11.50 -0.95 -12.15
C ALA A 292 -12.45 -2.16 -12.05
N ILE A 293 -13.54 -2.16 -12.84
CA ILE A 293 -14.47 -3.29 -12.89
C ILE A 293 -13.73 -4.54 -13.36
N VAL A 294 -13.01 -4.44 -14.48
CA VAL A 294 -12.25 -5.57 -15.05
C VAL A 294 -11.16 -6.04 -14.11
N GLU A 295 -10.42 -5.12 -13.49
CA GLU A 295 -9.40 -5.45 -12.49
C GLU A 295 -9.99 -6.21 -11.30
N THR A 296 -11.24 -5.94 -10.93
CA THR A 296 -11.90 -6.67 -9.83
C THR A 296 -12.31 -8.09 -10.23
N PHE A 297 -12.68 -8.33 -11.49
CA PHE A 297 -13.06 -9.66 -12.00
C PHE A 297 -11.86 -10.51 -12.43
N ASN A 298 -10.74 -9.90 -12.82
CA ASN A 298 -9.55 -10.60 -13.30
C ASN A 298 -9.01 -11.68 -12.34
N PRO A 299 -8.89 -11.44 -11.01
CA PRO A 299 -8.43 -12.47 -10.09
C PRO A 299 -9.35 -13.71 -10.05
N ALA A 300 -10.67 -13.53 -10.24
CA ALA A 300 -11.60 -14.64 -10.31
C ALA A 300 -11.38 -15.47 -11.58
N LEU A 301 -11.22 -14.83 -12.73
CA LEU A 301 -10.89 -15.50 -13.99
C LEU A 301 -9.56 -16.25 -13.91
N ALA A 302 -8.53 -15.62 -13.32
CA ALA A 302 -7.22 -16.20 -13.12
C ALA A 302 -7.29 -17.46 -12.24
N ALA A 303 -8.00 -17.40 -11.11
CA ALA A 303 -8.16 -18.55 -10.21
C ALA A 303 -8.86 -19.74 -10.90
N ILE A 304 -9.87 -19.48 -11.74
CA ILE A 304 -10.55 -20.53 -12.51
C ILE A 304 -9.61 -21.17 -13.54
N HIS A 305 -8.85 -20.35 -14.27
CA HIS A 305 -7.90 -20.84 -15.27
C HIS A 305 -6.76 -21.62 -14.63
N GLU A 306 -6.17 -21.08 -13.55
CA GLU A 306 -5.11 -21.75 -12.79
C GLU A 306 -5.56 -23.13 -12.29
N ARG A 307 -6.78 -23.22 -11.75
CA ARG A 307 -7.32 -24.49 -11.26
C ARG A 307 -7.50 -25.51 -12.39
N CYS A 308 -8.07 -25.09 -13.51
CA CYS A 308 -8.26 -25.95 -14.68
C CYS A 308 -6.93 -26.34 -15.34
N ASP A 309 -5.96 -25.44 -15.41
CA ASP A 309 -4.60 -25.72 -15.90
C ASP A 309 -3.90 -26.75 -15.01
N GLY A 310 -3.98 -26.59 -13.69
CA GLY A 310 -3.45 -27.54 -12.71
C GLY A 310 -4.08 -28.94 -12.82
N ALA A 311 -5.33 -29.03 -13.27
CA ALA A 311 -6.02 -30.29 -13.55
C ALA A 311 -5.80 -30.82 -14.97
N GLY A 312 -5.02 -30.14 -15.82
CA GLY A 312 -4.80 -30.52 -17.22
C GLY A 312 -6.02 -30.28 -18.14
N LYS A 313 -7.00 -29.49 -17.68
CA LYS A 313 -8.28 -29.20 -18.34
C LYS A 313 -8.38 -27.78 -18.90
N GLY A 314 -7.31 -27.00 -18.81
CA GLY A 314 -7.29 -25.62 -19.27
C GLY A 314 -7.63 -25.42 -20.75
N GLY A 315 -7.25 -26.34 -21.64
CA GLY A 315 -7.62 -26.26 -23.06
C GLY A 315 -9.14 -26.34 -23.26
N GLU A 316 -9.78 -27.31 -22.61
CA GLU A 316 -11.24 -27.53 -22.66
C GLU A 316 -12.01 -26.33 -22.08
N LEU A 317 -11.50 -25.72 -21.01
CA LEU A 317 -12.07 -24.48 -20.45
C LEU A 317 -12.01 -23.35 -21.48
N ARG A 318 -10.82 -23.07 -22.02
CA ARG A 318 -10.61 -21.96 -22.98
C ARG A 318 -11.45 -22.11 -24.24
N ASP A 319 -11.56 -23.33 -24.76
CA ASP A 319 -12.41 -23.64 -25.92
C ASP A 319 -13.90 -23.37 -25.61
N GLY A 320 -14.37 -23.75 -24.43
CA GLY A 320 -15.74 -23.46 -23.97
C GLY A 320 -16.00 -21.96 -23.87
N LEU A 321 -15.08 -21.23 -23.25
CA LEU A 321 -15.17 -19.77 -23.10
C LEU A 321 -15.11 -19.03 -24.44
N ALA A 322 -14.28 -19.47 -25.38
CA ALA A 322 -14.20 -18.90 -26.72
C ALA A 322 -15.51 -19.07 -27.49
N ARG A 323 -16.17 -20.23 -27.39
CA ARG A 323 -17.50 -20.48 -27.98
C ARG A 323 -18.57 -19.60 -27.36
N PHE A 324 -18.54 -19.41 -26.04
CA PHE A 324 -19.47 -18.53 -25.35
C PHE A 324 -19.30 -17.06 -25.80
N ALA A 325 -18.06 -16.57 -25.84
CA ALA A 325 -17.78 -15.20 -26.24
C ALA A 325 -18.19 -14.91 -27.70
N THR A 326 -17.90 -15.84 -28.61
CA THR A 326 -18.26 -15.72 -30.03
C THR A 326 -19.76 -15.92 -30.28
N GLY A 327 -20.44 -16.79 -29.51
CA GLY A 327 -21.87 -17.04 -29.63
C GLY A 327 -22.77 -15.95 -29.03
N GLY A 328 -22.27 -15.20 -28.05
CA GLY A 328 -23.04 -14.20 -27.30
C GLY A 328 -23.21 -12.84 -27.99
N GLY A 329 -22.55 -12.60 -29.12
CA GLY A 329 -22.64 -11.38 -29.95
C GLY A 329 -22.07 -10.09 -29.32
N ILE A 330 -22.19 -9.93 -28.00
CA ILE A 330 -21.74 -8.75 -27.25
C ILE A 330 -20.30 -8.86 -26.73
N TYR A 331 -19.84 -10.09 -26.46
CA TYR A 331 -18.51 -10.36 -25.92
C TYR A 331 -17.40 -10.26 -26.96
N ASP A 332 -17.69 -10.59 -28.22
CA ASP A 332 -16.73 -10.51 -29.32
C ASP A 332 -16.21 -9.07 -29.54
N PRO A 333 -17.06 -8.03 -29.70
CA PRO A 333 -16.57 -6.66 -29.76
C PRO A 333 -16.02 -6.17 -28.42
N LEU A 334 -16.56 -6.64 -27.28
CA LEU A 334 -16.07 -6.26 -25.96
C LEU A 334 -14.62 -6.73 -25.73
N PHE A 335 -14.28 -7.95 -26.14
CA PHE A 335 -12.97 -8.57 -25.90
C PHE A 335 -11.96 -8.31 -27.02
N MET A 336 -12.35 -7.62 -28.09
CA MET A 336 -11.49 -7.33 -29.23
C MET A 336 -10.19 -6.64 -28.79
N GLY A 337 -9.07 -7.36 -28.91
CA GLY A 337 -7.74 -6.88 -28.49
C GLY A 337 -7.51 -6.80 -26.97
N ALA A 338 -8.51 -7.15 -26.16
CA ALA A 338 -8.47 -7.13 -24.70
C ALA A 338 -8.10 -8.50 -24.09
N GLY A 339 -8.32 -9.60 -24.79
CA GLY A 339 -8.06 -10.95 -24.30
C GLY A 339 -9.21 -11.90 -24.64
N PRO A 340 -9.43 -12.97 -23.85
CA PRO A 340 -8.67 -13.36 -22.66
C PRO A 340 -7.18 -13.66 -22.93
N LEU A 341 -6.31 -13.38 -21.96
CA LEU A 341 -4.91 -13.83 -21.95
C LEU A 341 -4.83 -15.32 -21.58
N HIS A 342 -3.62 -15.91 -21.58
CA HIS A 342 -3.45 -17.33 -21.27
C HIS A 342 -3.93 -17.69 -19.86
N ASP A 343 -3.73 -16.79 -18.89
CA ASP A 343 -4.23 -16.91 -17.50
C ASP A 343 -5.72 -16.54 -17.37
N GLY A 344 -6.41 -16.26 -18.47
CA GLY A 344 -7.82 -15.90 -18.48
C GLY A 344 -8.12 -14.43 -18.18
N THR A 345 -7.13 -13.63 -17.81
CA THR A 345 -7.34 -12.21 -17.50
C THR A 345 -7.61 -11.37 -18.75
N LEU A 346 -8.25 -10.22 -18.57
CA LEU A 346 -8.53 -9.24 -19.62
C LEU A 346 -7.72 -7.96 -19.38
N LYS A 347 -7.34 -7.27 -20.45
CA LYS A 347 -6.66 -5.97 -20.41
C LYS A 347 -7.67 -4.86 -20.05
N PRO A 348 -7.61 -4.25 -18.85
CA PRO A 348 -8.62 -3.30 -18.38
C PRO A 348 -8.83 -2.13 -19.33
N ASN A 349 -7.75 -1.47 -19.75
CA ASN A 349 -7.82 -0.29 -20.63
C ASN A 349 -8.44 -0.62 -22.00
N ARG A 350 -8.29 -1.87 -22.49
CA ARG A 350 -8.88 -2.27 -23.77
C ARG A 350 -10.38 -2.52 -23.63
N ILE A 351 -10.81 -3.20 -22.57
CA ILE A 351 -12.23 -3.34 -22.25
C ILE A 351 -12.87 -1.96 -22.08
N ALA A 352 -12.20 -1.02 -21.40
CA ALA A 352 -12.70 0.33 -21.21
C ALA A 352 -12.95 1.08 -22.52
N ASN A 353 -12.03 0.97 -23.48
CA ASN A 353 -12.22 1.53 -24.80
C ASN A 353 -13.36 0.86 -25.57
N ASN A 354 -13.45 -0.47 -25.49
CA ASN A 354 -14.44 -1.23 -26.24
C ASN A 354 -15.86 -1.00 -25.70
N ILE A 355 -16.04 -0.98 -24.37
CA ILE A 355 -17.36 -0.75 -23.75
C ILE A 355 -17.85 0.68 -24.00
N ALA A 356 -16.95 1.67 -24.08
CA ALA A 356 -17.31 3.04 -24.42
C ALA A 356 -17.91 3.18 -25.83
N ALA A 357 -17.57 2.27 -26.75
CA ALA A 357 -18.15 2.21 -28.09
C ALA A 357 -19.45 1.38 -28.16
N LEU A 358 -19.75 0.57 -27.13
CA LEU A 358 -20.87 -0.37 -27.10
C LEU A 358 -22.02 0.09 -26.19
N ALA A 359 -21.71 0.81 -25.12
CA ALA A 359 -22.66 1.16 -24.07
C ALA A 359 -23.24 2.58 -24.26
N GLY A 360 -24.49 2.74 -23.82
CA GLY A 360 -25.17 4.04 -23.73
C GLY A 360 -24.81 4.82 -22.46
N GLU A 361 -25.81 5.34 -21.75
CA GLU A 361 -25.62 6.24 -20.61
C GLU A 361 -25.01 5.58 -19.35
N GLU A 362 -25.02 4.24 -19.22
CA GLU A 362 -24.49 3.50 -18.05
C GLU A 362 -23.52 2.34 -18.41
N PRO A 363 -22.28 2.63 -18.86
CA PRO A 363 -21.29 1.62 -19.23
C PRO A 363 -20.87 0.69 -18.09
N ASP A 364 -20.76 1.23 -16.87
CA ASP A 364 -20.26 0.51 -15.69
C ASP A 364 -21.25 -0.58 -15.24
N ALA A 365 -22.53 -0.25 -15.15
CA ALA A 365 -23.59 -1.19 -14.77
C ALA A 365 -23.68 -2.36 -15.74
N TRP A 366 -23.60 -2.05 -17.03
CA TRP A 366 -23.67 -3.05 -18.08
C TRP A 366 -22.43 -3.94 -18.09
N LEU A 367 -21.24 -3.36 -17.90
CA LEU A 367 -20.00 -4.13 -17.82
C LEU A 367 -19.97 -5.06 -16.60
N VAL A 368 -20.46 -4.62 -15.44
CA VAL A 368 -20.57 -5.49 -14.26
C VAL A 368 -21.44 -6.71 -14.56
N GLY A 369 -22.58 -6.52 -15.24
CA GLY A 369 -23.44 -7.63 -15.68
C GLY A 369 -22.72 -8.59 -16.63
N LEU A 370 -22.09 -8.07 -17.69
CA LEU A 370 -21.36 -8.89 -18.67
C LEU A 370 -20.20 -9.66 -18.04
N MET A 371 -19.43 -9.01 -17.15
CA MET A 371 -18.32 -9.68 -16.47
C MET A 371 -18.80 -10.75 -15.50
N ASN A 372 -19.90 -10.51 -14.78
CA ASN A 372 -20.50 -11.48 -13.89
C ASN A 372 -21.01 -12.72 -14.65
N ASP A 373 -21.68 -12.51 -15.79
CA ASP A 373 -22.16 -13.58 -16.65
C ASP A 373 -20.99 -14.40 -17.21
N TYR A 374 -19.92 -13.73 -17.65
CA TYR A 374 -18.73 -14.40 -18.18
C TYR A 374 -18.01 -15.24 -17.12
N VAL A 375 -17.82 -14.70 -15.91
CA VAL A 375 -17.22 -15.47 -14.79
C VAL A 375 -18.14 -16.59 -14.33
N GLY A 376 -19.45 -16.36 -14.28
CA GLY A 376 -20.44 -17.39 -13.95
C GLY A 376 -20.39 -18.56 -14.95
N PHE A 377 -20.30 -18.27 -16.24
CA PHE A 377 -20.13 -19.29 -17.27
C PHE A 377 -18.77 -20.01 -17.15
N ALA A 378 -17.68 -19.28 -16.85
CA ALA A 378 -16.37 -19.88 -16.60
C ALA A 378 -16.37 -20.86 -15.42
N LEU A 379 -17.03 -20.49 -14.32
CA LEU A 379 -17.23 -21.36 -13.16
C LEU A 379 -18.03 -22.60 -13.53
N PHE A 380 -19.17 -22.43 -14.21
CA PHE A 380 -20.00 -23.55 -14.65
C PHE A 380 -19.23 -24.54 -15.55
N GLN A 381 -18.46 -24.02 -16.50
CA GLN A 381 -17.62 -24.84 -17.36
C GLN A 381 -16.54 -25.58 -16.53
N ALA A 382 -15.88 -24.89 -15.60
CA ALA A 382 -14.89 -25.49 -14.71
C ALA A 382 -15.50 -26.58 -13.81
N GLU A 383 -16.72 -26.42 -13.31
CA GLU A 383 -17.42 -27.44 -12.54
C GLU A 383 -17.60 -28.75 -13.31
N SER A 384 -17.88 -28.66 -14.61
CA SER A 384 -17.99 -29.86 -15.47
C SER A 384 -16.66 -30.57 -15.72
N LEU A 385 -15.52 -29.88 -15.48
CA LEU A 385 -14.17 -30.36 -15.80
C LEU A 385 -13.39 -30.84 -14.56
N LEU A 386 -13.74 -30.34 -13.37
CA LEU A 386 -12.99 -30.56 -12.13
C LEU A 386 -13.62 -31.62 -11.22
N PRO A 387 -12.83 -32.30 -10.36
CA PRO A 387 -13.33 -33.15 -9.28
C PRO A 387 -14.11 -32.36 -8.20
N ARG A 388 -15.09 -33.01 -7.54
CA ARG A 388 -16.02 -32.38 -6.57
C ARG A 388 -15.35 -31.62 -5.42
N ASP A 389 -14.25 -32.13 -4.90
CA ASP A 389 -13.47 -31.49 -3.83
C ASP A 389 -12.86 -30.16 -4.28
N GLN A 390 -12.41 -30.09 -5.54
CA GLN A 390 -11.87 -28.87 -6.13
C GLN A 390 -12.98 -27.88 -6.53
N GLN A 391 -14.16 -28.37 -6.94
CA GLN A 391 -15.32 -27.53 -7.28
C GLN A 391 -15.73 -26.64 -6.09
N SER A 392 -15.97 -27.25 -4.91
CA SER A 392 -16.42 -26.50 -3.73
C SER A 392 -15.38 -25.49 -3.26
N SER A 393 -14.09 -25.87 -3.29
CA SER A 393 -13.00 -24.96 -2.92
C SER A 393 -12.84 -23.81 -3.91
N LEU A 394 -12.95 -24.07 -5.22
CA LEU A 394 -12.86 -23.04 -6.26
C LEU A 394 -14.04 -22.07 -6.17
N MET A 395 -15.26 -22.58 -5.99
CA MET A 395 -16.45 -21.75 -5.85
C MET A 395 -16.37 -20.84 -4.63
N ALA A 396 -15.92 -21.37 -3.48
CA ALA A 396 -15.70 -20.55 -2.29
C ALA A 396 -14.65 -19.45 -2.51
N GLN A 397 -13.52 -19.79 -3.16
CA GLN A 397 -12.46 -18.84 -3.49
C GLN A 397 -12.97 -17.72 -4.42
N VAL A 398 -13.68 -18.06 -5.49
CA VAL A 398 -14.20 -17.06 -6.45
C VAL A 398 -15.28 -16.18 -5.81
N MET A 399 -16.16 -16.75 -4.99
CA MET A 399 -17.18 -15.95 -4.28
C MET A 399 -16.57 -14.97 -3.27
N ASP A 400 -15.45 -15.34 -2.64
CA ASP A 400 -14.72 -14.43 -1.75
C ASP A 400 -14.04 -13.30 -2.53
N ILE A 401 -13.41 -13.62 -3.67
CA ILE A 401 -12.82 -12.63 -4.59
C ILE A 401 -13.86 -11.61 -5.08
N LEU A 402 -15.05 -12.08 -5.46
CA LEU A 402 -16.10 -11.22 -6.04
C LEU A 402 -16.99 -10.52 -5.00
N LYS A 403 -16.77 -10.76 -3.70
CA LYS A 403 -17.50 -10.11 -2.61
C LYS A 403 -17.59 -8.58 -2.73
N PRO A 404 -16.55 -7.83 -3.18
CA PRO A 404 -16.63 -6.38 -3.39
C PRO A 404 -17.63 -5.96 -4.48
N VAL A 405 -17.86 -6.80 -5.50
CA VAL A 405 -18.74 -6.50 -6.64
C VAL A 405 -20.16 -7.00 -6.39
N ARG A 406 -20.35 -7.96 -5.48
CA ARG A 406 -21.67 -8.54 -5.18
C ARG A 406 -22.72 -7.50 -4.79
N SER A 407 -22.34 -6.44 -4.06
CA SER A 407 -23.24 -5.33 -3.73
C SER A 407 -23.70 -4.50 -4.95
N LEU A 408 -23.01 -4.58 -6.08
CA LEU A 408 -23.41 -3.95 -7.34
C LEU A 408 -24.42 -4.78 -8.12
N LEU A 409 -24.42 -6.10 -7.93
CA LEU A 409 -25.39 -7.02 -8.55
C LEU A 409 -26.74 -7.02 -7.80
N GLU A 410 -26.74 -6.70 -6.50
CA GLU A 410 -27.92 -6.79 -5.62
C GLU A 410 -28.65 -5.43 -5.41
N ALA A 411 -28.12 -4.30 -5.90
CA ALA A 411 -28.75 -2.99 -5.73
C ALA A 411 -29.88 -2.76 -6.75
N PRO A 412 -31.11 -2.37 -6.34
CA PRO A 412 -32.12 -1.91 -7.28
C PRO A 412 -31.65 -0.59 -7.89
N PHE A 413 -31.44 -0.59 -9.20
CA PHE A 413 -31.13 0.62 -9.95
C PHE A 413 -32.16 1.72 -9.63
N PRO A 414 -31.75 2.97 -9.37
CA PRO A 414 -32.69 4.07 -9.31
C PRO A 414 -33.36 4.15 -10.68
N ARG A 415 -34.65 3.81 -10.73
CA ARG A 415 -35.46 4.05 -11.93
C ARG A 415 -35.38 5.53 -12.23
N GLY A 416 -34.70 5.88 -13.31
CA GLY A 416 -34.71 7.23 -13.86
C GLY A 416 -36.15 7.72 -13.93
N VAL A 417 -36.37 8.90 -13.36
CA VAL A 417 -37.61 9.65 -13.52
C VAL A 417 -37.72 9.95 -15.02
N ALA A 418 -38.80 9.45 -15.62
CA ALA A 418 -39.15 9.67 -17.02
C ALA A 418 -39.33 11.15 -17.37
#